data_AF-A0A957ZBC7-F1
#
_entry.id   AF-A0A957ZBC7-F1
#
_cell.length_a   1.000
_cell.length_b   1.000
_cell.length_c   1.000
_cell.angle_alpha   90.00
_cell.angle_beta   90.00
_cell.angle_gamma   90.00
#
_symmetry.space_group_name_H-M   'P 1'
#
loop_
_entity.id
_entity.type
_entity.pdbx_description
1 polymer ?
#
loop_
_entity_poly.entity_id
_entity_poly.type
_entity_poly.pdbx_seq_one_letter_code
_entity_poly.pdbx_strand_id
1 'polypeptide(L)'
;DWATPAPACDDQMWVDSLPELTRRELEVLQLMTMTATNKEISEKMQLGEETVRTHVKSLLRKLNQPTRTQVVVEAIKLGFIEL
;
A
#
# COMPACT_ATOMS: atom_id res chain seq x y z
N ASP A 1 -5.34 21.07 40.70
CA ASP A 1 -5.01 19.65 40.69
C ASP A 1 -6.05 18.92 39.84
N TRP A 2 -5.84 18.86 38.53
CA TRP A 2 -6.56 17.92 37.65
C TRP A 2 -5.61 17.57 36.51
N ALA A 3 -5.26 16.29 36.46
CA ALA A 3 -4.29 15.72 35.54
C ALA A 3 -5.01 15.31 34.24
N THR A 4 -4.54 15.89 33.12
CA THR A 4 -4.28 15.22 31.81
C THR A 4 -5.46 14.60 31.02
N PRO A 5 -5.35 14.49 29.69
CA PRO A 5 -4.96 15.46 28.66
C PRO A 5 -6.12 15.71 27.66
N ALA A 6 -5.82 16.50 26.63
CA ALA A 6 -6.56 16.72 25.39
C ALA A 6 -7.43 15.54 24.93
N PRO A 7 -8.57 15.83 24.25
CA PRO A 7 -9.45 14.80 23.70
C PRO A 7 -8.62 13.79 22.92
N ALA A 8 -8.89 12.50 23.15
CA ALA A 8 -8.37 11.42 22.34
C ALA A 8 -8.46 11.85 20.88
N CYS A 9 -7.31 11.81 20.21
CA CYS A 9 -7.07 12.22 18.82
C CYS A 9 -7.94 11.36 17.88
N ASP A 10 -9.23 11.66 17.85
CA ASP A 10 -10.09 11.44 16.70
C ASP A 10 -9.77 12.59 15.75
N ASP A 11 -9.72 12.31 14.45
CA ASP A 11 -9.39 13.27 13.39
C ASP A 11 -7.88 13.50 13.12
N GLN A 12 -7.19 12.44 12.69
CA GLN A 12 -6.36 12.64 11.50
C GLN A 12 -7.19 12.25 10.27
N MET A 13 -8.12 13.13 9.88
CA MET A 13 -8.31 13.39 8.46
C MET A 13 -6.98 13.91 7.90
N TRP A 14 -6.06 13.02 7.57
CA TRP A 14 -5.17 13.26 6.43
C TRP A 14 -5.86 12.73 5.19
N VAL A 15 -6.77 13.54 4.65
CA VAL A 15 -7.14 13.48 3.22
C VAL A 15 -6.05 14.15 2.36
N ASP A 16 -4.93 14.55 2.96
CA ASP A 16 -3.77 15.09 2.28
C ASP A 16 -3.05 14.00 1.48
N SER A 17 -3.40 13.95 0.20
CA SER A 17 -2.69 13.24 -0.87
C SER A 17 -2.84 11.72 -0.80
N LEU A 18 -4.00 11.21 -1.24
CA LEU A 18 -4.08 9.83 -1.73
C LEU A 18 -2.87 9.60 -2.65
N PRO A 19 -1.97 8.66 -2.33
CA PRO A 19 -0.79 8.44 -3.15
C PRO A 19 -1.25 8.06 -4.55
N GLU A 20 -0.92 8.89 -5.55
CA GLU A 20 -1.20 8.56 -6.94
C GLU A 20 -0.37 7.33 -7.33
N LEU A 21 -1.00 6.16 -7.21
CA LEU A 21 -0.45 4.90 -7.68
C LEU A 21 -0.53 4.89 -9.21
N THR A 22 0.61 4.66 -9.84
CA THR A 22 0.63 4.45 -11.29
C THR A 22 -0.10 3.15 -11.63
N ARG A 23 -0.61 3.01 -12.85
CA ARG A 23 -1.28 1.78 -13.30
C ARG A 23 -0.47 0.51 -13.01
N ARG A 24 0.86 0.56 -13.22
CA ARG A 24 1.76 -0.57 -12.93
C ARG A 24 1.83 -0.89 -11.44
N GLU A 25 1.92 0.12 -10.59
CA GLU A 25 1.91 -0.08 -9.13
C GLU A 25 0.57 -0.67 -8.67
N LEU A 26 -0.54 -0.25 -9.26
CA LEU A 26 -1.88 -0.76 -8.98
C LEU A 26 -2.03 -2.23 -9.41
N GLU A 27 -1.51 -2.62 -10.58
CA GLU A 27 -1.43 -4.01 -11.02
C GLU A 27 -0.61 -4.87 -10.04
N VAL A 28 0.58 -4.41 -9.63
CA VAL A 28 1.41 -5.12 -8.64
C VAL A 28 0.63 -5.29 -7.34
N LEU A 29 -0.01 -4.23 -6.86
CA LEU A 29 -0.78 -4.21 -5.63
C LEU A 29 -1.97 -5.19 -5.68
N GLN A 30 -2.69 -5.28 -6.80
CA GLN A 30 -3.76 -6.28 -7.01
C GLN A 30 -3.23 -7.71 -6.96
N LEU A 31 -2.07 -7.97 -7.56
CA LEU A 31 -1.50 -9.31 -7.51
C LEU A 31 -0.99 -9.66 -6.10
N MET A 32 -0.55 -8.66 -5.34
CA MET A 32 -0.20 -8.83 -3.92
C MET A 32 -1.42 -9.20 -3.06
N THR A 33 -2.63 -8.72 -3.37
CA THR A 33 -3.84 -9.11 -2.63
C THR A 33 -4.20 -10.57 -2.85
N MET A 34 -3.90 -11.11 -4.04
CA MET A 34 -4.05 -12.54 -4.37
C MET A 34 -2.98 -13.44 -3.71
N THR A 35 -2.16 -12.91 -2.80
CA THR A 35 -1.02 -13.61 -2.19
C THR A 35 0.04 -14.11 -3.18
N ALA A 36 0.05 -13.56 -4.40
CA ALA A 36 1.00 -13.95 -5.44
C ALA A 36 2.45 -13.66 -5.02
N THR A 37 3.36 -14.54 -5.41
CA THR A 37 4.80 -14.36 -5.21
C THR A 37 5.37 -13.35 -6.19
N ASN A 38 6.52 -12.75 -5.87
CA ASN A 38 7.21 -11.81 -6.77
C ASN A 38 7.46 -12.41 -8.16
N LYS A 39 7.68 -13.74 -8.22
CA LYS A 39 7.83 -14.49 -9.46
C LYS A 39 6.54 -14.51 -10.28
N GLU A 40 5.41 -14.88 -9.67
CA GLU A 40 4.11 -14.88 -10.36
C GLU A 40 3.70 -13.47 -10.81
N ILE A 41 3.99 -12.45 -10.00
CA ILE A 41 3.77 -11.04 -10.36
C ILE A 41 4.62 -10.68 -11.59
N SER A 42 5.90 -11.10 -11.59
CA SER A 42 6.82 -10.85 -12.70
C SER A 42 6.37 -11.53 -13.99
N GLU A 43 5.86 -12.77 -13.91
CA GLU A 43 5.33 -13.52 -15.05
C GLU A 43 4.04 -12.89 -15.59
N LYS A 44 3.11 -12.50 -14.72
CA LYS A 44 1.86 -11.84 -15.12
C LYS A 44 2.07 -10.47 -15.76
N MET A 45 3.04 -9.70 -15.25
CA MET A 45 3.32 -8.36 -15.77
C MET A 45 4.38 -8.35 -16.88
N GLN A 46 4.97 -9.51 -17.20
CA GLN A 46 6.11 -9.65 -18.11
C GLN A 46 7.29 -8.73 -17.73
N LEU A 47 7.56 -8.63 -16.43
CA LEU A 47 8.64 -7.83 -15.84
C LEU A 47 9.71 -8.75 -15.22
N GLY A 48 10.89 -8.21 -14.92
CA GLY A 48 11.88 -8.92 -14.11
C GLY A 48 11.50 -8.93 -12.63
N GLU A 49 11.87 -9.97 -11.89
CA GLU A 49 11.63 -10.06 -10.43
C GLU A 49 12.24 -8.87 -9.66
N GLU A 50 13.40 -8.38 -10.08
CA GLU A 50 14.02 -7.17 -9.50
C GLU A 50 13.19 -5.90 -9.74
N THR A 51 12.59 -5.78 -10.93
CA THR A 51 11.68 -4.68 -11.26
C THR A 51 10.45 -4.73 -10.36
N VAL A 52 9.86 -5.92 -10.17
CA VAL A 52 8.72 -6.10 -9.25
C VAL A 52 9.10 -5.71 -7.82
N ARG A 53 10.26 -6.14 -7.31
CA ARG A 53 10.75 -5.73 -5.98
C ARG A 53 10.89 -4.21 -5.87
N THR A 54 11.32 -3.55 -6.94
CA THR A 54 11.44 -2.09 -7.00
C THR A 54 10.06 -1.43 -6.94
N HIS A 55 9.08 -1.95 -7.69
CA HIS A 55 7.69 -1.47 -7.60
C HIS A 55 7.09 -1.69 -6.20
N VAL A 56 7.33 -2.84 -5.57
CA VAL A 56 6.88 -3.11 -4.20
C VAL A 56 7.52 -2.14 -3.20
N LYS A 57 8.81 -1.84 -3.33
CA LYS A 57 9.47 -0.81 -2.51
C LYS A 57 8.88 0.59 -2.73
N SER A 58 8.55 0.93 -3.97
CA SER A 58 7.88 2.18 -4.31
C SER A 58 6.50 2.26 -3.64
N LEU A 59 5.71 1.17 -3.72
CA LEU A 59 4.40 1.04 -3.06
C LEU A 59 4.51 1.19 -1.53
N LEU A 60 5.43 0.45 -0.90
CA LEU A 60 5.71 0.54 0.54
C LEU A 60 6.03 1.99 0.96
N ARG A 61 6.85 2.69 0.16
CA ARG A 61 7.23 4.07 0.42
C ARG A 61 6.08 5.05 0.18
N LYS A 62 5.27 4.85 -0.86
CA LYS A 62 4.11 5.70 -1.19
C LYS A 62 2.99 5.57 -0.16
N LEU A 63 2.71 4.36 0.30
CA LEU A 63 1.69 4.07 1.31
C LEU A 63 2.24 4.20 2.74
N ASN A 64 3.54 4.54 2.87
CA ASN A 64 4.27 4.65 4.13
C ASN A 64 4.13 3.41 5.04
N GLN A 65 4.09 2.23 4.43
CA GLN A 65 3.92 0.96 5.12
C GLN A 65 5.23 0.14 5.10
N PRO A 66 5.57 -0.57 6.19
CA PRO A 66 6.79 -1.36 6.30
C PRO A 66 6.67 -2.77 5.71
N THR A 67 5.46 -3.29 5.50
CA THR A 67 5.24 -4.70 5.12
C THR A 67 4.21 -4.82 4.01
N ARG A 68 4.41 -5.82 3.13
CA ARG A 68 3.50 -6.11 2.00
C ARG A 68 2.04 -6.26 2.43
N THR A 69 1.79 -6.90 3.57
CA THR A 69 0.44 -7.12 4.09
C THR A 69 -0.19 -5.82 4.55
N GLN A 70 0.59 -4.95 5.22
CA GLN A 70 0.10 -3.64 5.64
C GLN A 70 -0.18 -2.76 4.41
N VAL A 71 0.65 -2.82 3.37
CA VAL A 71 0.39 -2.17 2.07
C VAL A 71 -0.95 -2.59 1.48
N VAL A 72 -1.25 -3.90 1.46
CA VAL A 72 -2.52 -4.42 0.93
C VAL A 72 -3.71 -3.91 1.76
N VAL A 73 -3.61 -4.02 3.09
CA VAL A 73 -4.67 -3.56 4.01
C VAL A 73 -4.90 -2.06 3.85
N GLU A 74 -3.84 -1.27 3.80
CA GLU A 74 -3.90 0.18 3.63
C GLU A 74 -4.51 0.53 2.28
N ALA A 75 -4.14 -0.17 1.21
CA ALA A 75 -4.69 0.10 -0.10
C ALA A 75 -6.19 -0.24 -0.21
N ILE A 76 -6.67 -1.26 0.50
CA ILE A 76 -8.10 -1.56 0.62
C ILE A 76 -8.81 -0.45 1.43
N LYS A 77 -8.22 -0.01 2.54
CA LYS A 77 -8.76 1.10 3.36
C LYS A 77 -8.89 2.41 2.57
N LEU A 78 -7.91 2.70 1.71
CA LEU A 78 -7.89 3.88 0.86
C LEU A 78 -8.76 3.74 -0.40
N GLY A 79 -9.34 2.55 -0.65
CA GLY A 79 -10.21 2.30 -1.80
C GLY A 79 -9.47 2.15 -3.13
N PHE A 80 -8.16 1.86 -3.12
CA PHE A 80 -7.42 1.54 -4.35
C PHE A 80 -7.75 0.15 -4.91
N ILE A 81 -8.19 -0.77 -4.04
CA ILE A 81 -8.56 -2.14 -4.40
C ILE A 81 -9.84 -2.53 -3.68
N GLU A 82 -10.78 -3.08 -4.43
CA GLU A 82 -11.94 -3.80 -3.90
C GLU A 82 -11.66 -5.32 -3.92
N LEU A 83 -12.01 -6.00 -2.83
CA LEU A 83 -11.93 -7.46 -2.68
C LEU A 83 -13.21 -8.15 -3.16
#